data_AF-A0A381PAG4-F1
#
_entry.id   AF-A0A381PAG4-F1
#
_cell.length_a   1.000
_cell.length_b   1.000
_cell.length_c   1.000
_cell.angle_alpha   90.00
_cell.angle_beta   90.00
_cell.angle_gamma   90.00
#
_symmetry.space_group_name_H-M   'P 1'
#
loop_
_entity.id
_entity.type
_entity.pdbx_description
1 polymer ?
#
loop_
_entity_poly.entity_id
_entity_poly.type
_entity_poly.pdbx_seq_one_letter_code
_entity_poly.pdbx_strand_id
1 'polypeptide(L)'
;VVENLRAPLILQGASFEEVMSIDKEVVVEDPEMAWEVSWRNAVTAFSEADLEATVTLGQQVLPTIEFLQIRTCDLVIHAWDLAAGLGIDERLDEEVVAAALVWCQGRRKQMAQMPELFDPPIASTLDADPQTRLLEIFGREL
;
A
#
# COMPACT_ATOMS: atom_id res chain seq x y z
N VAL A 1 10.40 0.82 2.32
CA VAL A 1 11.17 0.25 3.47
C VAL A 1 10.49 0.56 4.80
N VAL A 2 10.38 1.83 5.22
CA VAL A 2 9.79 2.21 6.53
C VAL A 2 8.42 1.61 6.78
N GLU A 3 7.51 1.70 5.82
CA GLU A 3 6.17 1.11 5.99
C GLU A 3 6.23 -0.41 6.17
N ASN A 4 7.11 -1.13 5.47
CA ASN A 4 7.31 -2.57 5.69
C ASN A 4 7.82 -2.87 7.11
N LEU A 5 8.70 -2.03 7.66
CA LEU A 5 9.18 -2.18 9.04
C LEU A 5 8.06 -1.94 10.08
N ARG A 6 7.08 -1.09 9.76
CA ARG A 6 5.93 -0.82 10.62
C ARG A 6 4.89 -1.94 10.63
N ALA A 7 4.73 -2.68 9.52
CA ALA A 7 3.68 -3.71 9.41
C ALA A 7 3.75 -4.77 10.52
N PRO A 8 4.91 -5.41 10.82
CA PRO A 8 5.01 -6.36 11.93
C PRO A 8 4.64 -5.75 13.28
N LEU A 9 5.07 -4.52 13.58
CA LEU A 9 4.75 -3.84 14.84
C LEU A 9 3.24 -3.61 14.99
N ILE A 10 2.59 -3.16 13.91
CA ILE A 10 1.14 -2.94 13.87
C ILE A 10 0.40 -4.25 14.11
N LEU A 11 0.81 -5.33 13.43
CA LEU A 11 0.20 -6.66 13.58
C LEU A 11 0.40 -7.25 14.98
N GLN A 12 1.48 -6.88 15.67
CA GLN A 12 1.74 -7.25 17.07
C GLN A 12 1.01 -6.37 18.09
N GLY A 13 0.26 -5.35 17.63
CA GLY A 13 -0.46 -4.43 18.51
C GLY A 13 0.44 -3.44 19.25
N ALA A 14 1.61 -3.12 18.70
CA ALA A 14 2.51 -2.11 19.25
C ALA A 14 1.82 -0.74 19.36
N SER A 15 2.32 0.09 20.29
CA SER A 15 1.80 1.43 20.48
C SER A 15 2.08 2.34 19.28
N PHE A 16 1.28 3.40 19.13
CA PHE A 16 1.51 4.41 18.09
C PHE A 16 2.91 5.03 18.18
N GLU A 17 3.41 5.26 19.40
CA GLU A 17 4.76 5.80 19.62
C GLU A 17 5.84 4.84 19.10
N GLU A 18 5.73 3.55 19.39
CA GLU A 18 6.67 2.54 18.90
C GLU A 18 6.63 2.41 17.37
N VAL A 19 5.44 2.37 16.76
CA VAL A 19 5.29 2.32 15.29
C VAL A 19 5.89 3.55 14.62
N MET A 20 5.72 4.73 15.22
CA MET A 20 6.24 6.00 14.69
C MET A 20 7.72 6.25 15.01
N SER A 21 8.31 5.47 15.92
CA SER A 21 9.73 5.55 16.28
C SER A 21 10.67 5.03 15.18
N ILE A 22 10.16 4.29 14.19
CA ILE A 22 10.94 3.83 13.04
C ILE A 22 11.42 5.05 12.24
N ASP A 23 12.74 5.23 12.22
CA ASP A 23 13.41 6.32 11.52
C ASP A 23 13.28 6.17 9.99
N LYS A 24 13.15 7.30 9.30
CA LYS A 24 13.14 7.36 7.84
C LYS A 24 14.54 7.26 7.24
N GLU A 25 15.59 7.55 8.01
CA GLU A 25 17.00 7.43 7.60
C GLU A 25 17.50 5.98 7.55
N VAL A 26 16.66 4.97 7.82
CA VAL A 26 17.00 3.52 7.78
C VAL A 26 17.46 3.02 6.38
N VAL A 27 17.50 3.89 5.36
CA VAL A 27 17.69 3.53 3.95
C VAL A 27 19.06 3.97 3.37
N VAL A 28 20.00 4.47 4.19
CA VAL A 28 21.15 5.25 3.65
C VAL A 28 22.34 4.44 3.10
N GLU A 29 22.57 3.19 3.52
CA GLU A 29 23.77 2.43 3.09
C GLU A 29 23.49 1.34 2.03
N ASP A 30 22.41 0.57 2.20
CA ASP A 30 22.01 -0.49 1.25
C ASP A 30 20.47 -0.55 1.13
N PRO A 31 19.87 0.25 0.23
CA PRO A 31 18.42 0.32 0.08
C PRO A 31 17.81 -0.99 -0.45
N GLU A 32 18.58 -1.78 -1.21
CA GLU A 32 18.12 -3.07 -1.75
C GLU A 32 18.01 -4.10 -0.62
N MET A 33 19.07 -4.26 0.18
CA MET A 33 19.04 -5.16 1.33
C MET A 33 18.02 -4.72 2.38
N ALA A 34 17.92 -3.42 2.65
CA ALA A 34 16.91 -2.88 3.58
C ALA A 34 15.49 -3.18 3.10
N TRP A 35 15.23 -3.04 1.79
CA TRP A 35 13.97 -3.48 1.20
C TRP A 35 13.78 -4.98 1.39
N GLU A 36 14.77 -5.80 1.00
CA GLU A 36 14.70 -7.25 1.00
C GLU A 36 14.34 -7.83 2.38
N VAL A 37 15.01 -7.34 3.42
CA VAL A 37 14.74 -7.74 4.81
C VAL A 37 13.36 -7.25 5.25
N SER A 38 13.02 -5.99 4.97
CA SER A 38 11.76 -5.40 5.45
C SER A 38 10.53 -6.08 4.83
N TRP A 39 10.52 -6.37 3.53
CA TRP A 39 9.35 -6.97 2.88
C TRP A 39 9.16 -8.43 3.32
N ARG A 40 10.25 -9.20 3.51
CA ARG A 40 10.17 -10.57 4.03
C ARG A 40 9.53 -10.59 5.42
N ASN A 41 9.99 -9.73 6.32
CA ASN A 41 9.43 -9.64 7.67
C ASN A 41 7.94 -9.26 7.65
N ALA A 42 7.55 -8.33 6.78
CA ALA A 42 6.14 -7.96 6.61
C ALA A 42 5.29 -9.14 6.10
N VAL A 43 5.77 -9.86 5.07
CA VAL A 43 5.08 -11.03 4.52
C VAL A 43 4.93 -12.14 5.56
N THR A 44 6.01 -12.44 6.31
CA THR A 44 5.95 -13.42 7.41
C THR A 44 4.93 -13.00 8.46
N ALA A 45 4.94 -11.75 8.90
CA ALA A 45 3.98 -11.26 9.89
C ALA A 45 2.53 -11.38 9.40
N PHE A 46 2.24 -11.03 8.14
CA PHE A 46 0.89 -11.22 7.58
C PHE A 46 0.51 -12.70 7.44
N SER A 47 1.46 -13.58 7.13
CA SER A 47 1.19 -15.02 7.00
C SER A 47 0.82 -15.70 8.33
N GLU A 48 1.22 -15.09 9.44
CA GLU A 48 0.95 -15.58 10.80
C GLU A 48 -0.21 -14.83 11.48
N ALA A 49 -0.71 -13.76 10.86
CA ALA A 49 -1.73 -12.89 11.44
C ALA A 49 -3.13 -13.52 11.39
N ASP A 50 -3.93 -13.26 12.43
CA ASP A 50 -5.37 -13.52 12.39
C ASP A 50 -6.08 -12.42 11.60
N LEU A 51 -6.62 -12.78 10.44
CA LEU A 51 -7.29 -11.86 9.53
C LEU A 51 -8.65 -11.37 10.06
N GLU A 52 -9.25 -12.10 11.01
CA GLU A 52 -10.52 -11.74 11.66
C GLU A 52 -10.31 -10.84 12.89
N ALA A 53 -9.07 -10.70 13.37
CA ALA A 53 -8.71 -9.78 14.43
C ALA A 53 -8.72 -8.31 13.94
N THR A 54 -8.33 -7.39 14.82
CA THR A 54 -8.21 -5.97 14.51
C THR A 54 -6.81 -5.44 14.77
N VAL A 55 -6.42 -4.42 14.01
CA VAL A 55 -5.20 -3.64 14.22
C VAL A 55 -5.55 -2.17 14.45
N THR A 56 -4.63 -1.43 15.06
CA THR A 56 -4.76 0.03 15.26
C THR A 56 -3.82 0.77 14.30
N LEU A 57 -4.39 1.63 13.45
CA LEU A 57 -3.67 2.55 12.58
C LEU A 57 -3.95 3.99 13.00
N GLY A 58 -2.99 4.62 13.68
CA GLY A 58 -3.18 5.95 14.25
C GLY A 58 -4.33 5.94 15.28
N GLN A 59 -5.41 6.66 14.98
CA GLN A 59 -6.62 6.71 15.81
C GLN A 59 -7.71 5.73 15.37
N GLN A 60 -7.49 4.98 14.29
CA GLN A 60 -8.47 4.05 13.74
C GLN A 60 -8.18 2.62 14.17
N VAL A 61 -9.26 1.87 14.40
CA VAL A 61 -9.21 0.41 14.58
C VAL A 61 -9.93 -0.21 13.40
N LEU A 62 -9.28 -1.13 12.71
CA LEU A 62 -9.82 -1.80 11.53
C LEU A 62 -9.47 -3.29 11.51
N PRO A 63 -10.26 -4.12 10.80
CA PRO A 63 -9.96 -5.54 10.65
C PRO A 63 -8.58 -5.76 10.04
N THR A 64 -7.85 -6.79 10.50
CA THR A 64 -6.53 -7.12 9.97
C THR A 64 -6.55 -7.35 8.45
N ILE A 65 -7.62 -7.96 7.92
CA ILE A 65 -7.82 -8.12 6.47
C ILE A 65 -7.86 -6.79 5.72
N GLU A 66 -8.44 -5.74 6.31
CA GLU A 66 -8.47 -4.42 5.70
C GLU A 66 -7.08 -3.78 5.71
N PHE A 67 -6.28 -4.01 6.76
CA PHE A 67 -4.89 -3.56 6.78
C PHE A 67 -4.06 -4.23 5.68
N LEU A 68 -4.22 -5.54 5.47
CA LEU A 68 -3.57 -6.24 4.37
C LEU A 68 -3.96 -5.63 3.02
N GLN A 69 -5.24 -5.33 2.80
CA GLN A 69 -5.71 -4.69 1.57
C GLN A 69 -5.13 -3.29 1.36
N ILE A 70 -5.05 -2.47 2.41
CA ILE A 70 -4.39 -1.15 2.38
C ILE A 70 -2.93 -1.32 1.95
N ARG A 71 -2.20 -2.26 2.56
CA ARG A 71 -0.78 -2.49 2.27
C ARG A 71 -0.53 -3.03 0.88
N THR A 72 -1.36 -3.95 0.41
CA THR A 72 -1.29 -4.43 -0.98
C THR A 72 -1.54 -3.28 -1.95
N CYS A 73 -2.55 -2.44 -1.71
CA CYS A 73 -2.83 -1.31 -2.59
C CYS A 73 -1.69 -0.29 -2.66
N ASP A 74 -1.14 0.09 -1.50
CA ASP A 74 0.02 0.99 -1.39
C ASP A 74 1.21 0.48 -2.22
N LEU A 75 1.56 -0.80 -2.04
CA LEU A 75 2.67 -1.43 -2.75
C LEU A 75 2.46 -1.51 -4.26
N VAL A 76 1.24 -1.77 -4.72
CA VAL A 76 0.91 -1.92 -6.15
C VAL A 76 1.04 -0.60 -6.88
N ILE A 77 0.51 0.48 -6.30
CA ILE A 77 0.62 1.82 -6.89
C ILE A 77 2.09 2.26 -6.91
N HIS A 78 2.83 2.04 -5.83
CA HIS A 78 4.24 2.42 -5.78
C HIS A 78 5.16 1.54 -6.64
N ALA A 79 4.81 0.28 -6.87
CA ALA A 79 5.51 -0.56 -7.85
C ALA A 79 5.34 0.00 -9.26
N TRP A 80 4.13 0.46 -9.62
CA TRP A 80 3.88 1.15 -10.89
C TRP A 80 4.63 2.48 -10.96
N ASP A 81 4.55 3.33 -9.92
CA ASP A 81 5.23 4.63 -9.89
C ASP A 81 6.75 4.47 -10.14
N LEU A 82 7.37 3.43 -9.54
CA LEU A 82 8.78 3.13 -9.74
C LEU A 82 9.08 2.62 -11.15
N ALA A 83 8.27 1.71 -11.69
CA ALA A 83 8.46 1.17 -13.03
C ALA A 83 8.31 2.25 -14.11
N ALA A 84 7.26 3.06 -14.02
CA ALA A 84 7.01 4.20 -14.90
C ALA A 84 8.14 5.24 -14.81
N GLY A 85 8.57 5.59 -13.60
CA GLY A 85 9.67 6.54 -13.37
C GLY A 85 11.03 6.06 -13.90
N LEU A 86 11.25 4.75 -13.95
CA LEU A 86 12.45 4.14 -14.54
C LEU A 86 12.32 3.88 -16.04
N GLY A 87 11.13 4.03 -16.63
CA GLY A 87 10.86 3.70 -18.03
C GLY A 87 11.02 2.21 -18.35
N ILE A 88 10.69 1.34 -17.40
CA ILE A 88 10.70 -0.13 -17.58
C ILE A 88 9.27 -0.67 -17.73
N ASP A 89 9.12 -1.99 -17.85
CA ASP A 89 7.79 -2.61 -17.93
C ASP A 89 6.97 -2.33 -16.67
N GLU A 90 5.90 -1.57 -16.85
CA GLU A 90 4.97 -1.14 -15.80
C GLU A 90 3.71 -2.01 -15.72
N ARG A 91 3.67 -3.14 -16.42
CA ARG A 91 2.57 -4.11 -16.31
C ARG A 91 2.60 -4.77 -14.93
N LEU A 92 1.49 -4.64 -14.21
CA LEU A 92 1.29 -5.24 -12.89
C LEU A 92 0.61 -6.60 -13.02
N ASP A 93 0.70 -7.40 -11.96
CA ASP A 93 -0.02 -8.68 -11.87
C ASP A 93 -1.54 -8.44 -11.89
N GLU A 94 -2.25 -9.17 -12.77
CA GLU A 94 -3.68 -8.95 -13.03
C GLU A 94 -4.55 -9.28 -11.82
N GLU A 95 -4.21 -10.30 -11.02
CA GLU A 95 -4.98 -10.68 -9.84
C GLU A 95 -4.84 -9.62 -8.74
N VAL A 96 -3.61 -9.13 -8.56
CA VAL A 96 -3.31 -8.08 -7.59
C VAL A 96 -4.00 -6.77 -7.97
N VAL A 97 -3.96 -6.38 -9.25
CA VAL A 97 -4.69 -5.21 -9.77
C VAL A 97 -6.18 -5.35 -9.54
N ALA A 98 -6.77 -6.51 -9.85
CA ALA A 98 -8.20 -6.73 -9.66
C ALA A 98 -8.60 -6.61 -8.18
N ALA A 99 -7.81 -7.18 -7.27
CA ALA A 99 -8.05 -7.09 -5.83
C ALA A 99 -7.97 -5.65 -5.31
N ALA A 100 -6.91 -4.91 -5.69
CA ALA A 100 -6.74 -3.50 -5.31
C ALA A 100 -7.87 -2.62 -5.88
N LEU A 101 -8.24 -2.82 -7.15
CA LEU A 101 -9.30 -2.08 -7.81
C LEU A 101 -10.65 -2.25 -7.09
N VAL A 102 -11.02 -3.48 -6.72
CA VAL A 102 -12.26 -3.75 -5.96
C VAL A 102 -12.24 -3.02 -4.63
N TRP A 103 -11.12 -3.06 -3.91
CA TRP A 103 -10.98 -2.39 -2.62
C TRP A 103 -11.09 -0.86 -2.72
N CYS A 104 -10.42 -0.26 -3.71
CA CYS A 104 -10.43 1.18 -3.98
C CYS A 104 -11.78 1.69 -4.46
N GLN A 105 -12.51 0.95 -5.29
CA GLN A 105 -13.81 1.38 -5.81
C GLN A 105 -14.81 1.65 -4.69
N GLY A 106 -14.82 0.83 -3.63
CA GLY A 106 -15.65 1.06 -2.44
C GLY A 106 -15.25 2.30 -1.64
N ARG A 107 -14.02 2.80 -1.82
CA ARG A 107 -13.41 3.87 -1.01
C ARG A 107 -13.08 5.14 -1.79
N ARG A 108 -13.30 5.18 -3.11
CA ARG A 108 -12.93 6.30 -4.00
C ARG A 108 -13.35 7.68 -3.46
N LYS A 109 -14.57 7.80 -2.92
CA LYS A 109 -15.06 9.06 -2.34
C LYS A 109 -14.33 9.47 -1.06
N GLN A 110 -14.01 8.51 -0.20
CA GLN A 110 -13.28 8.75 1.04
C GLN A 110 -11.82 9.13 0.74
N MET A 111 -11.19 8.42 -0.19
CA MET A 111 -9.82 8.70 -0.63
C MET A 111 -9.71 10.11 -1.24
N ALA A 112 -10.68 10.52 -2.06
CA ALA A 112 -10.73 11.86 -2.63
C ALA A 112 -10.91 12.99 -1.58
N GLN A 113 -11.19 12.66 -0.31
CA GLN A 113 -11.28 13.61 0.81
C GLN A 113 -9.98 13.71 1.62
N MET A 114 -8.94 12.95 1.24
CA MET A 114 -7.63 12.91 1.90
C MET A 114 -6.52 13.39 0.93
N PRO A 115 -6.54 14.68 0.52
CA PRO A 115 -5.60 15.23 -0.46
C PRO A 115 -4.14 15.22 0.01
N GLU A 116 -3.90 15.02 1.32
CA GLU A 116 -2.57 14.82 1.89
C GLU A 116 -2.00 13.42 1.67
N LEU A 117 -2.85 12.45 1.28
CA LEU A 117 -2.48 11.05 1.04
C LEU A 117 -2.66 10.62 -0.41
N PHE A 118 -3.66 11.17 -1.11
CA PHE A 118 -4.01 10.75 -2.47
C PHE A 118 -4.16 11.95 -3.39
N ASP A 119 -3.60 11.83 -4.60
CA ASP A 119 -3.86 12.79 -5.66
C ASP A 119 -5.34 12.73 -6.10
N PRO A 120 -5.91 13.84 -6.61
CA PRO A 120 -7.27 13.85 -7.10
C PRO A 120 -7.48 12.79 -8.21
N PRO A 121 -8.56 11.99 -8.15
CA PRO A 121 -8.83 11.00 -9.17
C PRO A 121 -9.08 11.67 -10.52
N ILE A 122 -8.55 11.10 -11.59
CA ILE A 122 -8.82 11.56 -12.96
C ILE A 122 -10.09 10.91 -13.54
N ALA A 123 -10.60 11.51 -14.61
CA ALA A 123 -11.81 11.03 -15.28
C ALA A 123 -11.53 9.65 -15.89
N SER A 124 -12.40 8.69 -15.60
CA SER A 124 -12.19 7.34 -16.10
C SER A 124 -12.45 7.26 -17.60
N THR A 125 -11.48 6.71 -18.32
CA THR A 125 -11.59 6.44 -19.75
C THR A 125 -12.59 5.31 -19.96
N LEU A 126 -13.51 5.50 -20.92
CA LEU A 126 -14.48 4.47 -21.27
C LEU A 126 -13.71 3.24 -21.78
N ASP A 127 -14.06 2.05 -21.28
CA ASP A 127 -13.44 0.76 -21.64
C ASP A 127 -11.96 0.59 -21.25
N ALA A 128 -11.45 1.41 -20.33
CA ALA A 128 -10.13 1.22 -19.74
C ALA A 128 -9.98 -0.15 -19.07
N ASP A 129 -8.80 -0.75 -19.22
CA ASP A 129 -8.44 -2.00 -18.55
C ASP A 129 -8.36 -1.81 -17.01
N PRO A 130 -8.37 -2.90 -16.22
CA PRO A 130 -8.36 -2.81 -14.76
C PRO A 130 -7.18 -2.02 -14.16
N GLN A 131 -5.97 -2.11 -14.75
CA GLN A 131 -4.81 -1.39 -14.25
C GLN A 131 -4.99 0.10 -14.49
N THR A 132 -5.37 0.49 -15.70
CA THR A 132 -5.67 1.90 -16.03
C THR A 132 -6.72 2.46 -15.09
N ARG A 133 -7.84 1.75 -14.86
CA ARG A 133 -8.90 2.18 -13.96
C ARG A 133 -8.45 2.30 -12.50
N LEU A 134 -7.54 1.44 -12.05
CA LEU A 134 -6.94 1.53 -10.73
C LEU A 134 -6.09 2.80 -10.62
N LEU A 135 -5.18 3.01 -11.57
CA LEU A 135 -4.29 4.17 -11.62
C LEU A 135 -5.05 5.50 -11.67
N GLU A 136 -6.14 5.57 -12.42
CA GLU A 136 -7.02 6.74 -12.50
C GLU A 136 -7.63 7.14 -11.14
N ILE A 137 -7.90 6.16 -10.25
CA ILE A 137 -8.40 6.45 -8.89
C ILE A 137 -7.36 7.21 -8.08
N PHE A 138 -6.08 6.94 -8.34
CA PHE A 138 -4.95 7.61 -7.72
C PHE A 138 -4.45 8.79 -8.54
N GLY A 139 -5.13 9.21 -9.62
CA GLY A 139 -4.70 10.36 -10.42
C GLY A 139 -3.41 10.15 -11.22
N ARG A 140 -3.03 8.89 -11.50
CA ARG A 140 -1.88 8.57 -12.37
C ARG A 140 -2.32 8.60 -13.83
N GLU A 141 -1.49 9.20 -14.67
CA GLU A 141 -1.66 9.26 -16.13
C GLU A 141 -0.70 8.26 -16.80
N LEU A 142 -1.15 7.64 -17.89
CA LEU A 142 -0.34 6.78 -18.77
C LEU A 142 0.40 7.60 -19.84
#